data_AF-A0A4Q1KKZ8-F1
#
_entry.id   AF-A0A4Q1KKZ8-F1
#
_cell.length_a   1.000
_cell.length_b   1.000
_cell.length_c   1.000
_cell.angle_alpha   90.00
_cell.angle_beta   90.00
_cell.angle_gamma   90.00
#
_symmetry.space_group_name_H-M   'P 1'
#
loop_
_entity.id
_entity.type
_entity.pdbx_description
1 polymer ?
#
loop_
_entity_poly.entity_id
_entity_poly.type
_entity_poly.pdbx_seq_one_letter_code
_entity_poly.pdbx_strand_id
1 'polypeptide(L)'
;MLILLLLLLLLLLFALLFAIYKLVKWTLKDKIRVKWAFTLLFALGLVIAIKKVYFTRMEFIQSKVYSNLYIVENPEKDSLLVKKAILEKIKEHLRTQHKQKNKLSYSNETDCIYFYENGGRTLGFLGEAGTSYFIDNEEDLGGFVSEELGMYPEYRLVEFYYQLPENKTNEIFGEINYFYEGKHVNTDSVKIQIKK
;
A
#
# COMPACT_ATOMS: atom_id res chain seq x y z
N MET A 1 26.14 28.71 8.42
CA MET A 1 25.73 28.03 7.16
C MET A 1 24.23 27.76 7.11
N LEU A 2 23.64 27.09 8.11
CA LEU A 2 22.19 26.79 8.16
C LEU A 2 21.30 28.03 8.05
N ILE A 3 21.60 29.10 8.80
CA ILE A 3 20.83 30.36 8.78
C ILE A 3 20.85 31.02 7.39
N LEU A 4 21.98 30.99 6.70
CA LEU A 4 22.14 31.56 5.36
C LEU A 4 21.33 30.77 4.32
N LEU A 5 21.32 29.44 4.44
CA LEU A 5 20.50 28.55 3.60
C LEU A 5 19.01 28.79 3.83
N LEU A 6 18.59 28.98 5.08
CA LEU A 6 17.19 29.22 5.44
C LEU A 6 16.69 30.56 4.90
N LEU A 7 17.52 31.61 4.96
CA LEU A 7 17.24 32.91 4.33
C LEU A 7 17.14 32.80 2.81
N LEU A 8 18.02 32.03 2.15
CA LEU A 8 17.96 31.80 0.71
C LEU A 8 16.65 31.08 0.30
N LEU A 9 16.26 30.05 1.05
CA LEU A 9 15.01 29.32 0.83
C LEU A 9 13.79 30.23 1.00
N LEU A 10 13.80 31.11 2.02
CA LEU A 10 12.72 32.08 2.25
C LEU A 10 12.59 33.06 1.06
N LEU A 11 13.72 33.54 0.55
CA LEU A 11 13.75 34.48 -0.58
C LEU A 11 13.27 33.81 -1.88
N LEU A 12 13.68 32.57 -2.12
CA LEU A 12 13.18 31.75 -3.22
C LEU A 12 11.67 31.51 -3.13
N LEU A 13 11.16 31.20 -1.93
CA LEU A 13 9.73 31.04 -1.70
C LEU A 13 8.97 32.34 -2.02
N PHE A 14 9.48 33.49 -1.56
CA PHE A 14 8.86 34.79 -1.84
C PHE A 14 8.85 35.12 -3.34
N ALA A 15 9.96 34.87 -4.04
CA ALA A 15 10.05 35.06 -5.49
C ALA A 15 9.05 34.16 -6.25
N LEU A 16 8.89 32.91 -5.82
CA LEU A 16 7.95 31.95 -6.39
C LEU A 16 6.49 32.39 -6.17
N LEU A 17 6.14 32.82 -4.96
CA LEU A 17 4.81 33.37 -4.66
C LEU A 17 4.49 34.61 -5.49
N PHE A 18 5.47 35.51 -5.66
CA PHE A 18 5.31 36.70 -6.50
C PHE A 18 5.09 36.34 -7.98
N ALA A 19 5.84 35.36 -8.50
CA ALA A 19 5.66 34.87 -9.85
C ALA A 19 4.26 34.27 -10.07
N ILE A 20 3.78 33.44 -9.12
CA ILE A 20 2.42 32.87 -9.15
C ILE A 20 1.37 33.99 -9.15
N TYR A 21 1.49 34.97 -8.24
CA TYR A 21 0.57 36.11 -8.20
C TYR A 21 0.51 36.85 -9.53
N LYS A 22 1.67 37.13 -10.14
CA LYS A 22 1.76 37.83 -11.43
C LYS A 22 1.12 37.01 -12.56
N LEU A 23 1.33 35.70 -12.57
CA LEU A 23 0.71 34.78 -13.53
C LEU A 23 -0.81 34.75 -13.37
N VAL A 24 -1.32 34.60 -12.16
CA VAL A 24 -2.77 34.60 -11.87
C VAL A 24 -3.40 35.92 -12.32
N LYS A 25 -2.81 37.05 -11.93
CA LYS A 25 -3.29 38.38 -12.32
C LYS A 25 -3.29 38.58 -13.84
N TRP A 26 -2.28 38.06 -14.54
CA TRP A 26 -2.18 38.13 -15.99
C TRP A 26 -3.23 37.26 -16.70
N THR A 27 -3.48 36.06 -16.18
CA THR A 27 -4.52 35.15 -16.69
C THR A 27 -5.92 35.73 -16.49
N LEU A 28 -6.20 36.32 -15.33
CA LEU A 28 -7.51 36.90 -15.00
C LEU A 28 -7.84 38.19 -15.79
N LYS A 29 -6.84 38.83 -16.41
CA LYS A 29 -7.04 40.09 -17.15
C LYS A 29 -7.87 39.92 -18.42
N ASP A 30 -7.93 38.72 -18.99
CA ASP A 30 -8.57 38.46 -20.29
C ASP A 30 -9.50 37.24 -20.20
N LYS A 31 -10.77 37.42 -20.57
CA LYS A 31 -11.79 36.36 -20.56
C LYS A 31 -11.39 35.17 -21.43
N ILE A 32 -10.65 35.38 -22.52
CA ILE A 32 -10.17 34.30 -23.39
C ILE A 32 -9.12 33.46 -22.66
N ARG A 33 -8.17 34.11 -21.97
CA ARG A 33 -7.11 33.41 -21.22
C ARG A 33 -7.67 32.64 -20.04
N VAL A 34 -8.67 33.19 -19.35
CA VAL A 34 -9.41 32.49 -18.29
C VAL A 34 -10.06 31.22 -18.84
N LYS A 35 -10.75 31.29 -19.98
CA LYS A 35 -11.35 30.10 -20.62
C LYS A 35 -10.30 29.04 -20.95
N TRP A 36 -9.19 29.41 -21.58
CA TRP A 36 -8.11 28.47 -21.88
C TRP A 36 -7.49 27.85 -20.62
N ALA A 37 -7.29 28.63 -19.56
CA ALA A 37 -6.78 28.13 -18.30
C ALA A 37 -7.72 27.08 -17.67
N PHE A 38 -9.03 27.35 -17.66
CA PHE A 38 -10.02 26.37 -17.19
C PHE A 38 -10.06 25.10 -18.06
N THR A 39 -10.02 25.25 -19.39
CA THR A 39 -9.98 24.08 -20.30
C THR A 39 -8.73 23.23 -20.05
N LEU A 40 -7.58 23.86 -19.85
CA LEU A 40 -6.32 23.15 -19.60
C LEU A 40 -6.33 22.46 -18.23
N LEU A 41 -6.84 23.13 -17.18
CA LEU A 41 -7.02 22.53 -15.86
C LEU A 41 -7.98 21.35 -15.91
N PHE A 42 -9.09 21.47 -16.64
CA PHE A 42 -10.05 20.38 -16.81
C PHE A 42 -9.44 19.20 -17.57
N ALA A 43 -8.73 19.45 -18.67
CA ALA A 43 -8.02 18.43 -19.42
C ALA A 43 -6.95 17.72 -18.56
N LEU A 44 -6.19 18.47 -17.77
CA LEU A 44 -5.21 17.92 -16.84
C LEU A 44 -5.89 17.05 -15.77
N GLY A 45 -7.01 17.52 -15.20
CA GLY A 45 -7.82 16.75 -14.26
C GLY A 45 -8.33 15.44 -14.87
N LEU A 46 -8.80 15.47 -16.12
CA LEU A 46 -9.22 14.29 -16.88
C LEU A 46 -8.08 13.30 -17.08
N VAL A 47 -6.89 13.77 -17.49
CA VAL A 47 -5.72 12.90 -17.66
C VAL A 47 -5.34 12.22 -16.35
N ILE A 48 -5.35 12.96 -15.24
CA ILE A 48 -5.07 12.40 -13.90
C ILE A 48 -6.14 11.37 -13.51
N ALA A 49 -7.42 11.65 -13.75
CA ALA A 49 -8.51 10.75 -13.45
C ALA A 49 -8.43 9.45 -14.28
N ILE A 50 -8.20 9.56 -15.59
CA ILE A 50 -8.02 8.41 -16.49
C ILE A 50 -6.81 7.59 -16.04
N LYS A 51 -5.68 8.23 -15.73
CA LYS A 51 -4.49 7.55 -15.22
C LYS A 51 -4.83 6.76 -13.95
N LYS A 52 -5.52 7.38 -13.00
CA LYS A 52 -5.88 6.75 -11.73
C LYS A 52 -6.84 5.57 -11.89
N VAL A 53 -7.80 5.66 -12.82
CA VAL A 53 -8.83 4.63 -13.01
C VAL A 53 -8.33 3.46 -13.86
N TYR A 54 -7.53 3.72 -14.89
CA TYR A 54 -7.17 2.70 -15.90
C TYR A 54 -5.70 2.24 -15.85
N PHE A 55 -4.80 3.07 -15.31
CA PHE A 55 -3.36 2.81 -15.37
C PHE A 55 -2.73 2.56 -14.00
N THR A 56 -3.44 2.81 -12.91
CA THR A 56 -3.02 2.38 -11.58
C THR A 56 -3.20 0.87 -11.48
N ARG A 57 -2.10 0.15 -11.36
CA ARG A 57 -2.09 -1.31 -11.25
C ARG A 57 -2.01 -1.70 -9.78
N MET A 58 -2.49 -2.91 -9.50
CA MET A 58 -2.27 -3.53 -8.20
C MET A 58 -0.78 -3.81 -7.98
N GLU A 59 -0.28 -3.38 -6.82
CA GLU A 59 1.12 -3.54 -6.43
C GLU A 59 1.22 -4.19 -5.05
N PHE A 60 2.23 -5.06 -4.87
CA PHE A 60 2.51 -5.72 -3.59
C PHE A 60 3.75 -5.12 -2.96
N ILE A 61 3.57 -4.39 -1.86
CA ILE A 61 4.65 -3.81 -1.07
C ILE A 61 4.95 -4.76 0.09
N GLN A 62 6.13 -5.38 0.08
CA GLN A 62 6.58 -6.20 1.20
C GLN A 62 6.98 -5.30 2.36
N SER A 63 6.56 -5.64 3.59
CA SER A 63 7.04 -4.97 4.79
C SER A 63 8.54 -5.21 4.98
N LYS A 64 9.28 -4.16 5.35
CA LYS A 64 10.71 -4.25 5.72
C LYS A 64 10.91 -4.90 7.07
N VAL A 65 9.86 -4.95 7.88
CA VAL A 65 9.85 -5.43 9.27
C VAL A 65 9.34 -6.87 9.34
N TYR A 66 8.23 -7.15 8.65
CA TYR A 66 7.57 -8.44 8.63
C TYR A 66 7.71 -9.07 7.25
N SER A 67 8.62 -10.03 7.10
CA SER A 67 8.92 -10.62 5.79
C SER A 67 7.74 -11.34 5.15
N ASN A 68 6.79 -11.81 5.96
CA ASN A 68 5.57 -12.52 5.56
C ASN A 68 4.33 -11.59 5.46
N LEU A 69 4.51 -10.27 5.51
CA LEU A 69 3.44 -9.29 5.35
C LEU A 69 3.59 -8.53 4.04
N TYR A 70 2.50 -8.46 3.28
CA TYR A 70 2.37 -7.68 2.07
C TYR A 70 1.22 -6.69 2.17
N ILE A 71 1.51 -5.42 1.92
CA ILE A 71 0.53 -4.36 1.75
C ILE A 71 0.21 -4.23 0.26
N VAL A 72 -1.07 -4.36 -0.08
CA VAL A 72 -1.59 -4.36 -1.46
C VAL A 72 -2.09 -2.97 -1.79
N GLU A 73 -1.40 -2.27 -2.69
CA GLU A 73 -1.88 -0.99 -3.20
C GLU A 73 -2.81 -1.21 -4.38
N ASN A 74 -3.94 -0.47 -4.38
CA ASN A 74 -4.91 -0.45 -5.47
C ASN A 74 -5.35 -1.86 -5.89
N PRO A 75 -5.89 -2.68 -4.98
CA PRO A 75 -6.38 -4.00 -5.34
C PRO A 75 -7.40 -3.90 -6.47
N GLU A 76 -7.32 -4.83 -7.43
CA GLU A 76 -8.28 -4.92 -8.52
C GLU A 76 -9.70 -5.14 -7.97
N LYS A 77 -10.71 -4.54 -8.60
CA LYS A 77 -12.11 -4.77 -8.19
C LYS A 77 -12.59 -6.18 -8.50
N ASP A 78 -11.98 -6.82 -9.50
CA ASP A 78 -12.26 -8.20 -9.84
C ASP A 78 -11.54 -9.13 -8.85
N SER A 79 -12.33 -9.78 -7.99
CA SER A 79 -11.83 -10.69 -6.97
C SER A 79 -11.03 -11.86 -7.56
N LEU A 80 -11.33 -12.32 -8.78
CA LEU A 80 -10.59 -13.40 -9.44
C LEU A 80 -9.17 -12.97 -9.80
N LEU A 81 -8.98 -11.72 -10.24
CA LEU A 81 -7.67 -11.17 -10.55
C LEU A 81 -6.82 -11.01 -9.29
N VAL A 82 -7.42 -10.50 -8.20
CA VAL A 82 -6.77 -10.39 -6.90
C VAL A 82 -6.33 -11.77 -6.40
N LYS A 83 -7.23 -12.75 -6.41
CA LYS A 83 -6.94 -14.14 -6.01
C LYS A 83 -5.77 -14.72 -6.79
N LYS A 84 -5.79 -14.57 -8.12
CA LYS A 84 -4.73 -15.09 -9.00
C LYS A 84 -3.39 -14.43 -8.71
N ALA A 85 -3.35 -13.11 -8.54
CA ALA A 85 -2.12 -12.39 -8.27
C ALA A 85 -1.55 -12.72 -6.88
N ILE A 86 -2.39 -12.82 -5.85
CA ILE A 86 -1.99 -13.25 -4.51
C ILE A 86 -1.39 -14.66 -4.56
N LEU A 87 -2.01 -15.59 -5.28
CA LEU A 87 -1.48 -16.94 -5.43
C LEU A 87 -0.10 -16.96 -6.09
N GLU A 88 0.12 -16.16 -7.13
CA GLU A 88 1.44 -16.01 -7.73
C GLU A 88 2.44 -15.38 -6.76
N LYS A 89 2.01 -14.40 -5.95
CA LYS A 89 2.87 -13.77 -4.95
C LYS A 89 3.26 -14.73 -3.82
N ILE A 90 2.34 -15.59 -3.39
CA ILE A 90 2.62 -16.68 -2.44
C ILE A 90 3.69 -17.62 -3.03
N LYS A 91 3.53 -18.06 -4.29
CA LYS A 91 4.53 -18.92 -4.96
C LYS A 91 5.89 -18.27 -5.04
N GLU A 92 5.95 -16.97 -5.33
CA GLU A 92 7.18 -16.18 -5.34
C GLU A 92 7.81 -16.16 -3.94
N HIS A 93 7.05 -15.78 -2.92
CA HIS A 93 7.50 -15.72 -1.52
C HIS A 93 8.08 -17.05 -1.04
N LEU A 94 7.43 -18.17 -1.37
CA LEU A 94 7.89 -19.49 -0.92
C LEU A 94 9.15 -19.97 -1.63
N ARG A 95 9.48 -19.42 -2.82
CA ARG A 95 10.73 -19.72 -3.54
C ARG A 95 11.91 -18.94 -2.97
N THR A 96 11.67 -17.74 -2.48
CA THR A 96 12.68 -16.88 -1.87
C THR A 96 12.86 -17.27 -0.41
N GLN A 97 14.10 -17.53 0.02
CA GLN A 97 14.38 -17.78 1.43
C GLN A 97 14.24 -16.48 2.24
N HIS A 98 13.02 -16.17 2.67
CA HIS A 98 12.77 -15.11 3.62
C HIS A 98 13.11 -15.60 5.02
N LYS A 99 14.16 -15.06 5.63
CA LYS A 99 14.38 -15.24 7.08
C LYS A 99 13.35 -14.39 7.80
N GLN A 100 12.36 -15.05 8.42
CA GLN A 100 11.39 -14.36 9.25
C GLN A 100 12.11 -13.74 10.44
N LYS A 101 12.15 -12.41 10.46
CA LYS A 101 12.87 -11.65 11.49
C LYS A 101 11.96 -11.35 12.67
N ASN A 102 10.74 -10.90 12.37
CA ASN A 102 9.73 -10.51 13.35
C ASN A 102 8.42 -11.25 13.08
N LYS A 103 7.62 -11.43 14.13
CA LYS A 103 6.29 -12.05 14.09
C LYS A 103 5.25 -11.04 14.55
N LEU A 104 4.07 -11.07 13.92
CA LEU A 104 2.92 -10.27 14.36
C LEU A 104 2.42 -10.81 15.71
N SER A 105 1.91 -9.93 16.56
CA SER A 105 1.40 -10.24 17.91
C SER A 105 0.34 -11.34 17.93
N TYR A 106 -0.52 -11.38 16.90
CA TYR A 106 -1.60 -12.35 16.74
C TYR A 106 -1.21 -13.53 15.84
N SER A 107 0.06 -13.66 15.45
CA SER A 107 0.48 -14.81 14.63
C SER A 107 0.57 -16.08 15.49
N ASN A 108 -0.11 -17.13 15.01
CA ASN A 108 -0.13 -18.44 15.65
C ASN A 108 1.20 -19.19 15.43
N GLU A 109 1.33 -20.40 15.99
CA GLU A 109 2.50 -21.27 15.75
C GLU A 109 2.65 -21.71 14.28
N THR A 110 1.58 -21.64 13.49
CA THR A 110 1.57 -21.99 12.06
C THR A 110 2.13 -20.87 11.19
N ASP A 111 2.96 -21.22 10.20
CA ASP A 111 3.48 -20.25 9.23
C ASP A 111 2.34 -19.65 8.42
N CYS A 112 2.32 -18.32 8.32
CA CYS A 112 1.28 -17.59 7.62
C CYS A 112 1.84 -16.43 6.81
N ILE A 113 1.32 -16.22 5.59
CA ILE A 113 1.57 -15.04 4.77
C ILE A 113 0.32 -14.15 4.80
N TYR A 114 0.51 -12.88 5.16
CA TYR A 114 -0.55 -11.91 5.37
C TYR A 114 -0.60 -10.91 4.21
N PHE A 115 -1.81 -10.65 3.71
CA PHE A 115 -2.08 -9.64 2.69
C PHE A 115 -3.16 -8.68 3.19
N TYR A 116 -2.80 -7.40 3.30
CA TYR A 116 -3.71 -6.32 3.69
C TYR A 116 -3.76 -5.27 2.58
N GLU A 117 -4.93 -4.70 2.31
CA GLU A 117 -5.06 -3.51 1.46
C GLU A 117 -4.34 -2.33 2.11
N ASN A 118 -3.77 -1.44 1.30
CA ASN A 118 -3.20 -0.18 1.76
C ASN A 118 -4.31 0.77 2.25
N GLY A 119 -4.57 0.73 3.55
CA GLY A 119 -5.52 1.57 4.26
C GLY A 119 -4.85 2.74 4.98
N GLY A 120 -5.64 3.78 5.31
CA GLY A 120 -5.16 4.87 6.17
C GLY A 120 -4.67 6.14 5.47
N ARG A 121 -4.90 6.31 4.17
CA ARG A 121 -4.51 7.54 3.44
C ARG A 121 -5.44 8.72 3.73
N THR A 122 -5.42 9.23 4.95
CA THR A 122 -5.92 10.58 5.25
C THR A 122 -4.86 11.59 4.87
N LEU A 123 -4.75 11.91 3.56
CA LEU A 123 -3.96 13.03 3.03
C LEU A 123 -2.57 13.18 3.66
N GLY A 124 -1.63 12.24 3.46
CA GLY A 124 -0.14 12.27 3.58
C GLY A 124 0.62 13.25 4.51
N PHE A 125 -0.02 14.03 5.36
CA PHE A 125 0.52 15.08 6.22
C PHE A 125 -0.15 15.12 7.61
N LEU A 126 -1.24 14.36 7.80
CA LEU A 126 -1.93 14.17 9.09
C LEU A 126 -1.87 12.68 9.47
N GLY A 127 -0.73 12.23 10.03
CA GLY A 127 -0.57 10.92 10.69
C GLY A 127 -1.00 9.70 9.86
N GLU A 128 -0.05 8.87 9.44
CA GLU A 128 -0.33 7.61 8.74
C GLU A 128 -0.86 6.55 9.73
N ALA A 129 -2.12 6.69 10.17
CA ALA A 129 -2.85 5.63 10.87
C ALA A 129 -3.48 4.71 9.82
N GLY A 130 -3.05 3.45 9.77
CA GLY A 130 -3.49 2.47 8.78
C GLY A 130 -2.46 1.41 8.50
N THR A 131 -2.81 0.47 7.63
CA THR A 131 -1.96 -0.69 7.32
C THR A 131 -0.61 -0.32 6.68
N SER A 132 -0.49 0.89 6.10
CA SER A 132 0.78 1.41 5.57
C SER A 132 1.85 1.60 6.63
N TYR A 133 1.47 1.86 7.89
CA TYR A 133 2.40 2.01 9.02
C TYR A 133 3.35 0.80 9.13
N PHE A 134 2.80 -0.40 8.95
CA PHE A 134 3.53 -1.68 9.10
C PHE A 134 4.46 -2.02 7.92
N ILE A 135 4.55 -1.16 6.90
CA ILE A 135 5.58 -1.29 5.85
C ILE A 135 6.97 -1.12 6.48
N ASP A 136 7.12 -0.12 7.35
CA ASP A 136 8.41 0.31 7.90
C ASP A 136 8.50 0.23 9.42
N ASN A 137 7.40 -0.06 10.12
CA ASN A 137 7.33 -0.06 11.58
C ASN A 137 6.84 -1.40 12.16
N GLU A 138 7.30 -1.72 13.37
CA GLU A 138 6.78 -2.83 14.20
C GLU A 138 5.47 -2.41 14.89
N GLU A 139 4.64 -3.37 15.29
CA GLU A 139 3.47 -3.13 16.13
C GLU A 139 3.88 -2.47 17.45
N ASP A 140 3.15 -1.43 17.86
CA ASP A 140 3.31 -0.80 19.16
C ASP A 140 2.24 -1.34 20.11
N LEU A 141 2.61 -2.35 20.89
CA LEU A 141 1.71 -3.03 21.83
C LEU A 141 1.58 -2.28 23.19
N GLY A 142 2.17 -1.10 23.32
CA GLY A 142 2.28 -0.36 24.58
C GLY A 142 1.52 0.98 24.61
N GLY A 143 1.29 1.50 25.82
CA GLY A 143 0.77 2.86 26.02
C GLY A 143 -0.76 2.99 26.03
N PHE A 144 -1.25 4.24 25.93
CA PHE A 144 -2.68 4.55 25.89
C PHE A 144 -3.31 4.34 24.49
N VAL A 145 -2.47 4.19 23.47
CA VAL A 145 -2.85 3.95 22.07
C VAL A 145 -1.92 2.86 21.57
N SER A 146 -2.45 1.67 21.31
CA SER A 146 -1.70 0.60 20.65
C SER A 146 -1.96 0.63 19.14
N GLU A 147 -0.92 0.29 18.38
CA GLU A 147 -0.93 0.28 16.92
C GLU A 147 -0.62 -1.15 16.46
N GLU A 148 -1.69 -1.92 16.26
CA GLU A 148 -1.65 -3.35 15.96
C GLU A 148 -2.28 -3.60 14.59
N LEU A 149 -1.63 -4.41 13.75
CA LEU A 149 -2.17 -4.69 12.41
C LEU A 149 -3.52 -5.41 12.50
N GLY A 150 -3.73 -6.18 13.56
CA GLY A 150 -5.00 -6.86 13.86
C GLY A 150 -6.18 -5.90 14.08
N MET A 151 -5.93 -4.63 14.40
CA MET A 151 -6.98 -3.60 14.55
C MET A 151 -7.55 -3.07 13.24
N TYR A 152 -7.02 -3.52 12.10
CA TYR A 152 -7.44 -3.12 10.76
C TYR A 152 -8.13 -4.27 9.99
N PRO A 153 -9.14 -4.95 10.56
CA PRO A 153 -9.77 -6.10 9.91
C PRO A 153 -10.40 -5.72 8.57
N GLU A 154 -10.92 -4.51 8.41
CA GLU A 154 -11.56 -4.02 7.19
C GLU A 154 -10.62 -4.00 5.98
N TYR A 155 -9.30 -3.89 6.21
CA TYR A 155 -8.28 -3.92 5.17
C TYR A 155 -7.68 -5.32 4.97
N ARG A 156 -8.07 -6.32 5.77
CA ARG A 156 -7.58 -7.69 5.61
C ARG A 156 -8.12 -8.26 4.30
N LEU A 157 -7.23 -8.77 3.45
CA LEU A 157 -7.60 -9.37 2.17
C LEU A 157 -7.48 -10.89 2.21
N VAL A 158 -6.27 -11.37 2.53
CA VAL A 158 -5.94 -12.80 2.48
C VAL A 158 -4.94 -13.18 3.57
N GLU A 159 -5.17 -14.34 4.17
CA GLU A 159 -4.19 -15.02 5.03
C GLU A 159 -3.94 -16.41 4.46
N PHE A 160 -2.69 -16.75 4.18
CA PHE A 160 -2.30 -18.08 3.71
C PHE A 160 -1.53 -18.82 4.80
N TYR A 161 -2.22 -19.76 5.43
CA TYR A 161 -1.66 -20.65 6.44
C TYR A 161 -1.07 -21.88 5.77
N TYR A 162 0.17 -22.24 6.10
CA TYR A 162 0.82 -23.39 5.50
C TYR A 162 1.71 -24.12 6.49
N GLN A 163 1.99 -25.37 6.16
CA GLN A 163 2.96 -26.19 6.87
C GLN A 163 4.12 -26.50 5.95
N LEU A 164 5.33 -26.19 6.41
CA LEU A 164 6.53 -26.65 5.74
C LEU A 164 6.62 -28.16 5.89
N PRO A 165 6.78 -28.93 4.80
CA PRO A 165 6.91 -30.37 4.89
C PRO A 165 8.20 -30.73 5.64
N GLU A 166 8.10 -31.65 6.60
CA GLU A 166 9.26 -32.21 7.33
C GLU A 166 10.22 -32.96 6.38
N ASN A 167 9.66 -33.49 5.28
CA ASN A 167 10.40 -34.16 4.23
C ASN A 167 10.80 -33.16 3.12
N LYS A 168 11.91 -33.40 2.42
CA LYS A 168 12.39 -32.59 1.27
C LYS A 168 11.47 -32.67 0.03
N THR A 169 10.16 -32.80 0.21
CA THR A 169 9.17 -32.73 -0.85
C THR A 169 9.02 -31.27 -1.30
N ASN A 170 8.97 -31.04 -2.61
CA ASN A 170 8.77 -29.73 -3.22
C ASN A 170 7.29 -29.28 -3.19
N GLU A 171 6.47 -29.85 -2.32
CA GLU A 171 5.04 -29.61 -2.25
C GLU A 171 4.69 -28.99 -0.89
N ILE A 172 4.05 -27.83 -0.92
CA ILE A 172 3.50 -27.15 0.27
C ILE A 172 1.98 -27.24 0.21
N PHE A 173 1.40 -27.63 1.34
CA PHE A 173 -0.04 -27.64 1.56
C PHE A 173 -0.41 -26.50 2.50
N GLY A 174 -1.50 -25.82 2.19
CA GLY A 174 -2.00 -24.73 3.02
C GLY A 174 -3.43 -24.35 2.68
N GLU A 175 -3.94 -23.42 3.47
CA GLU A 175 -5.28 -22.89 3.40
C GLU A 175 -5.21 -21.39 3.17
N ILE A 176 -5.92 -20.91 2.14
CA ILE A 176 -6.06 -19.50 1.83
C ILE A 176 -7.41 -19.04 2.37
N ASN A 177 -7.37 -18.20 3.40
CA ASN A 177 -8.54 -17.55 3.97
C ASN A 177 -8.75 -16.19 3.30
N TYR A 178 -9.94 -15.98 2.75
CA TYR A 178 -10.34 -14.73 2.10
C TYR A 178 -11.21 -13.89 3.00
N PHE A 179 -10.92 -12.59 3.02
CA PHE A 179 -11.63 -11.62 3.83
C PHE A 179 -12.18 -10.49 2.96
N TYR A 180 -13.32 -9.95 3.39
CA TYR A 180 -13.94 -8.78 2.79
C TYR A 180 -14.58 -7.94 3.88
N GLU A 181 -14.19 -6.67 3.99
CA GLU A 181 -14.67 -5.74 5.02
C GLU A 181 -14.58 -6.35 6.44
N GLY A 182 -13.46 -7.01 6.74
CA GLY A 182 -13.21 -7.63 8.04
C GLY A 182 -13.95 -8.94 8.30
N LYS A 183 -14.75 -9.43 7.36
CA LYS A 183 -15.45 -10.71 7.48
C LYS A 183 -14.74 -11.78 6.67
N HIS A 184 -14.58 -12.96 7.27
CA HIS A 184 -14.18 -14.16 6.54
C HIS A 184 -15.28 -14.54 5.55
N VAL A 185 -14.91 -14.74 4.29
CA VAL A 185 -15.84 -15.02 3.18
C VAL A 185 -15.70 -16.44 2.68
N ASN A 186 -14.47 -16.94 2.56
CA ASN A 186 -14.20 -18.24 1.97
C ASN A 186 -12.84 -18.79 2.41
N THR A 187 -12.67 -20.11 2.35
CA THR A 187 -11.40 -20.80 2.52
C THR A 187 -11.16 -21.74 1.35
N ASP A 188 -10.01 -21.61 0.70
CA ASP A 188 -9.57 -22.53 -0.35
C ASP A 188 -8.35 -23.32 0.13
N SER A 189 -8.42 -24.66 0.08
CA SER A 189 -7.25 -25.52 0.30
C SER A 189 -6.41 -25.59 -0.97
N VAL A 190 -5.12 -25.29 -0.87
CA VAL A 190 -4.24 -25.21 -2.04
C VAL A 190 -2.99 -26.06 -1.84
N LYS A 191 -2.65 -26.80 -2.90
CA LYS A 191 -1.39 -27.52 -3.05
C LYS A 191 -0.46 -26.74 -3.97
N ILE A 192 0.66 -26.26 -3.45
CA ILE A 192 1.65 -25.47 -4.18
C ILE A 192 2.90 -26.30 -4.45
N GLN A 193 3.29 -26.42 -5.72
CA GLN A 193 4.57 -27.04 -6.09
C GLN A 193 5.66 -25.97 -6.26
N ILE A 194 6.73 -26.11 -5.49
CA ILE A 194 7.91 -25.25 -5.54
C ILE A 194 8.99 -25.96 -6.35
N LYS A 195 9.08 -25.65 -7.65
CA LYS A 195 10.28 -26.02 -8.41
C LYS A 195 11.44 -25.14 -7.93
N LYS A 196 12.45 -25.77 -7.33
CA LYS A 196 13.76 -25.17 -7.10
C LYS A 196 14.47 -24.88 -8.41
#